data_AF-A0A7S3C2D5-F1
#
_entry.id   AF-A0A7S3C2D5-F1
#
_cell.length_a   1.000
_cell.length_b   1.000
_cell.length_c   1.000
_cell.angle_alpha   90.00
_cell.angle_beta   90.00
_cell.angle_gamma   90.00
#
_symmetry.space_group_name_H-M   'P 1'
#
loop_
_entity.id
_entity.type
_entity.pdbx_description
1 polymer ?
#
loop_
_entity_poly.entity_id
_entity_poly.type
_entity_poly.pdbx_seq_one_letter_code
_entity_poly.pdbx_strand_id
1 'polypeptide(L)'
;LGIEALVEVHTPEELRAAVECGASLLLVNDRDRATGKLVSGQAVSLAPAIPPDAVCLACGGIRRVDQVRTLRRAGYDGVVIGRSFSPAATVSQPSFLEQLLQEEARPRIVEVVSVTRTGFMDEEAADSSFSP
;
A
#
# COMPACT_ATOMS: atom_id res chain seq x y z
N LEU A 1 6.04 -4.57 -23.22
CA LEU A 1 6.80 -4.62 -21.96
C LEU A 1 6.17 -5.53 -20.90
N GLY A 2 4.87 -5.89 -20.96
CA GLY A 2 4.29 -6.92 -20.08
C GLY A 2 4.29 -6.56 -18.58
N ILE A 3 4.52 -5.30 -18.27
CA ILE A 3 4.52 -4.72 -16.92
C ILE A 3 3.40 -3.69 -16.85
N GLU A 4 2.78 -3.60 -15.69
CA GLU A 4 1.71 -2.63 -15.38
C GLU A 4 2.24 -1.60 -14.38
N ALA A 5 1.85 -0.33 -14.55
CA ALA A 5 2.26 0.74 -13.66
C ALA A 5 1.29 0.85 -12.48
N LEU A 6 1.79 0.62 -11.26
CA LEU A 6 1.10 0.95 -10.02
C LEU A 6 1.42 2.41 -9.66
N VAL A 7 0.44 3.30 -9.82
CA VAL A 7 0.64 4.74 -9.59
C VAL A 7 0.37 5.06 -8.12
N GLU A 8 1.41 5.45 -7.40
CA GLU A 8 1.36 5.79 -5.97
C GLU A 8 0.98 7.26 -5.75
N VAL A 9 0.01 7.51 -4.87
CA VAL A 9 -0.51 8.83 -4.53
C VAL A 9 -0.65 9.00 -3.01
N HIS A 10 -0.48 10.23 -2.54
CA HIS A 10 -0.49 10.60 -1.13
C HIS A 10 -1.49 11.71 -0.84
N THR A 11 -1.82 12.57 -1.82
CA THR A 11 -2.69 13.73 -1.61
C THR A 11 -3.86 13.76 -2.61
N PRO A 12 -4.91 14.55 -2.35
CA PRO A 12 -6.00 14.76 -3.32
C PRO A 12 -5.51 15.27 -4.67
N GLU A 13 -4.49 16.14 -4.68
CA GLU A 13 -3.91 16.71 -5.89
C GLU A 13 -3.17 15.66 -6.71
N GLU A 14 -2.40 14.79 -6.05
CA GLU A 14 -1.72 13.67 -6.69
C GLU A 14 -2.73 12.66 -7.26
N LEU A 15 -3.80 12.35 -6.52
CA LEU A 15 -4.87 11.47 -7.00
C LEU A 15 -5.55 12.07 -8.24
N ARG A 16 -5.91 13.35 -8.20
CA ARG A 16 -6.50 14.04 -9.35
C ARG A 16 -5.59 13.96 -10.58
N ALA A 17 -4.31 14.27 -10.42
CA ALA A 17 -3.35 14.21 -11.50
C ALA A 17 -3.20 12.78 -12.07
N ALA A 18 -3.16 11.77 -11.20
CA ALA A 18 -3.08 10.37 -11.63
C ALA A 18 -4.30 9.95 -12.46
N VAL A 19 -5.51 10.34 -12.02
CA VAL A 19 -6.77 10.08 -12.74
C VAL A 19 -6.80 10.81 -14.08
N GLU A 20 -6.38 12.08 -14.13
CA GLU A 20 -6.29 12.84 -15.38
C GLU A 20 -5.28 12.22 -16.38
N CYS A 21 -4.23 11.58 -15.87
CA CYS A 21 -3.26 10.84 -16.69
C CYS A 21 -3.77 9.46 -17.15
N GLY A 22 -4.97 9.03 -16.72
CA GLY A 22 -5.56 7.74 -17.08
C GLY A 22 -5.01 6.55 -16.29
N ALA A 23 -4.54 6.76 -15.05
CA ALA A 23 -4.11 5.66 -14.19
C ALA A 23 -5.28 4.73 -13.84
N SER A 24 -5.17 3.45 -14.22
CA SER A 24 -6.14 2.40 -13.94
C SER A 24 -5.79 1.54 -12.72
N LEU A 25 -4.55 1.63 -12.23
CA LEU A 25 -4.05 0.90 -11.07
C LEU A 25 -3.37 1.87 -10.10
N LEU A 26 -4.02 2.10 -8.95
CA LEU A 26 -3.66 3.13 -7.98
C LEU A 26 -3.21 2.51 -6.65
N LEU A 27 -2.24 3.16 -6.00
CA LEU A 27 -1.83 2.88 -4.62
C LEU A 27 -1.95 4.15 -3.79
N VAL A 28 -2.89 4.21 -2.85
CA VAL A 28 -2.96 5.31 -1.89
C VAL A 28 -2.10 4.99 -0.68
N ASN A 29 -1.11 5.82 -0.39
CA ASN A 29 -0.18 5.63 0.72
C ASN A 29 -0.46 6.62 1.86
N ASP A 30 -0.88 6.11 3.02
CA ASP A 30 -1.11 6.87 4.26
C ASP A 30 0.19 7.41 4.90
N ARG A 31 1.27 7.59 4.13
CA ARG A 31 2.52 8.19 4.61
C ARG A 31 2.78 9.48 3.87
N ASP A 32 2.99 10.55 4.62
CA ASP A 32 3.53 11.76 4.03
C ASP A 32 4.90 11.46 3.40
N ARG A 33 5.06 11.72 2.10
CA ARG A 33 6.25 11.36 1.33
C ARG A 33 7.51 12.09 1.82
N ALA A 34 7.37 13.31 2.34
CA ALA A 34 8.50 14.13 2.78
C ALA A 34 9.00 13.72 4.17
N THR A 35 8.10 13.35 5.07
CA THR A 35 8.39 13.07 6.48
C THR A 35 8.37 11.58 6.83
N GLY A 36 7.79 10.75 5.98
CA GLY A 36 7.55 9.33 6.21
C GLY A 36 6.52 9.03 7.31
N LYS A 37 5.89 10.06 7.89
CA LYS A 37 4.94 9.93 9.00
C LYS A 37 3.59 9.45 8.49
N LEU A 38 2.89 8.68 9.34
CA LEU A 38 1.55 8.22 9.02
C LEU A 38 0.55 9.38 9.10
N VAL A 39 -0.30 9.49 8.09
CA VAL A 39 -1.44 10.40 8.05
C VAL A 39 -2.70 9.56 8.22
N SER A 40 -3.22 9.52 9.45
CA SER A 40 -4.34 8.62 9.79
C SER A 40 -5.60 8.99 9.01
N GLY A 41 -6.14 8.01 8.28
CA GLY A 41 -7.44 8.15 7.59
C GLY A 41 -7.35 8.83 6.22
N GLN A 42 -6.15 9.10 5.71
CA GLN A 42 -5.97 9.74 4.41
C GLN A 42 -6.56 8.91 3.27
N ALA A 43 -6.28 7.60 3.22
CA ALA A 43 -6.86 6.67 2.27
C ALA A 43 -8.39 6.71 2.29
N VAL A 44 -8.99 6.61 3.47
CA VAL A 44 -10.46 6.67 3.61
C VAL A 44 -11.01 8.01 3.10
N SER A 45 -10.31 9.12 3.34
CA SER A 45 -10.73 10.44 2.85
C SER A 45 -10.63 10.60 1.34
N LEU A 46 -9.69 9.90 0.69
CA LEU A 46 -9.46 9.95 -0.75
C LEU A 46 -10.37 9.01 -1.53
N ALA A 47 -10.90 7.97 -0.87
CA ALA A 47 -11.70 6.93 -1.51
C ALA A 47 -12.86 7.44 -2.39
N PRO A 48 -13.64 8.47 -2.01
CA PRO A 48 -14.74 8.97 -2.85
C PRO A 48 -14.30 9.60 -4.18
N ALA A 49 -13.02 9.99 -4.31
CA ALA A 49 -12.48 10.59 -5.53
C ALA A 49 -11.87 9.55 -6.48
N ILE A 50 -11.84 8.28 -6.11
CA ILE A 50 -11.30 7.20 -6.93
C ILE A 50 -12.34 6.81 -8.00
N PRO A 51 -11.93 6.72 -9.28
CA PRO A 51 -12.81 6.23 -10.34
C PRO A 51 -13.26 4.77 -10.09
N PRO A 52 -14.53 4.42 -10.35
CA PRO A 52 -15.06 3.08 -10.07
C PRO A 52 -14.47 1.99 -10.99
N ASP A 53 -13.82 2.37 -12.08
CA ASP A 53 -13.15 1.50 -13.05
C ASP A 53 -11.65 1.31 -12.76
N ALA A 54 -11.08 2.06 -11.82
CA ALA A 54 -9.71 1.88 -11.38
C ALA A 54 -9.62 0.79 -10.30
N VAL A 55 -8.59 -0.05 -10.38
CA VAL A 55 -8.20 -0.92 -9.27
C VAL A 55 -7.44 -0.07 -8.27
N CYS A 56 -7.86 -0.06 -7.01
CA CYS A 56 -7.22 0.74 -5.98
C CYS A 56 -6.78 -0.06 -4.76
N LEU A 57 -5.51 0.10 -4.42
CA LEU A 57 -4.85 -0.49 -3.27
C LEU A 57 -4.56 0.60 -2.23
N ALA A 58 -4.59 0.24 -0.96
CA ALA A 58 -4.14 1.10 0.13
C ALA A 58 -2.86 0.56 0.79
N CYS A 59 -1.97 1.45 1.22
CA CYS A 59 -0.83 1.10 2.04
C CYS A 59 -0.52 2.18 3.07
N GLY A 60 0.42 1.88 3.96
CA GLY A 60 0.80 2.76 5.06
C GLY A 60 0.16 2.36 6.39
N GLY A 61 0.97 1.87 7.33
CA GLY A 61 0.56 1.71 8.73
C GLY A 61 -0.49 0.62 9.02
N ILE A 62 -0.81 -0.23 8.04
CA ILE A 62 -1.78 -1.33 8.19
C ILE A 62 -1.13 -2.45 9.00
N ARG A 63 -1.70 -2.73 10.18
CA ARG A 63 -1.20 -3.71 11.16
C ARG A 63 -2.29 -4.58 11.80
N ARG A 64 -3.57 -4.24 11.59
CA ARG A 64 -4.72 -4.91 12.20
C ARG A 64 -5.82 -5.13 11.16
N VAL A 65 -6.56 -6.21 11.32
CA VAL A 65 -7.66 -6.59 10.41
C VAL A 65 -8.74 -5.50 10.33
N ASP A 66 -9.01 -4.79 11.43
CA ASP A 66 -9.99 -3.69 11.44
C ASP A 66 -9.64 -2.56 10.47
N GLN A 67 -8.35 -2.30 10.25
CA GLN A 67 -7.90 -1.30 9.27
C GLN A 67 -8.23 -1.77 7.85
N VAL A 68 -7.98 -3.06 7.56
CA VAL A 68 -8.32 -3.66 6.26
C VAL A 68 -9.83 -3.65 6.03
N ARG A 69 -10.63 -3.98 7.05
CA ARG A 69 -12.10 -3.89 6.98
C ARG A 69 -12.58 -2.45 6.72
N THR A 70 -11.92 -1.47 7.33
CA THR A 70 -12.23 -0.04 7.12
C THR A 70 -11.94 0.36 5.68
N LEU A 71 -10.79 -0.01 5.15
CA LEU A 71 -10.39 0.27 3.76
C LEU A 71 -11.32 -0.43 2.76
N ARG A 72 -11.67 -1.70 3.01
CA ARG A 72 -12.65 -2.44 2.20
C ARG A 72 -14.01 -1.74 2.17
N ARG A 73 -14.48 -1.23 3.30
CA ARG A 73 -15.75 -0.46 3.38
C ARG A 73 -15.65 0.88 2.66
N ALA A 74 -14.47 1.48 2.60
CA ALA A 74 -14.22 2.70 1.85
C ALA A 74 -14.19 2.47 0.33
N GLY A 75 -14.04 1.23 -0.13
CA GLY A 75 -14.08 0.86 -1.56
C GLY A 75 -12.74 0.40 -2.13
N TYR A 76 -11.71 0.22 -1.30
CA TYR A 76 -10.43 -0.33 -1.76
C TYR A 76 -10.53 -1.81 -2.11
N ASP A 77 -9.89 -2.19 -3.22
CA ASP A 77 -9.83 -3.58 -3.71
C ASP A 77 -8.85 -4.44 -2.92
N GLY A 78 -7.80 -3.81 -2.37
CA GLY A 78 -6.76 -4.53 -1.65
C GLY A 78 -5.85 -3.63 -0.82
N VAL A 79 -4.90 -4.28 -0.15
CA VAL A 79 -3.91 -3.60 0.70
C VAL A 79 -2.51 -4.12 0.41
N VAL A 80 -1.51 -3.23 0.46
CA VAL A 80 -0.10 -3.60 0.35
C VAL A 80 0.55 -3.50 1.73
N ILE A 81 1.06 -4.62 2.22
CA ILE A 81 1.69 -4.73 3.54
C ILE A 81 3.18 -5.05 3.35
N GLY A 82 4.04 -4.09 3.68
CA GLY A 82 5.51 -4.24 3.58
C GLY A 82 6.18 -4.50 4.93
N ARG A 83 7.25 -3.73 5.23
CA ARG A 83 8.17 -3.83 6.40
C ARG A 83 7.54 -3.94 7.80
N SER A 84 6.24 -3.70 7.94
CA SER A 84 5.51 -3.91 9.21
C SER A 84 5.12 -5.37 9.44
N PHE A 85 5.36 -6.22 8.44
CA PHE A 85 5.22 -7.66 8.49
C PHE A 85 6.36 -8.28 9.31
N SER A 86 6.07 -8.64 10.56
CA SER A 86 6.91 -9.56 11.33
C SER A 86 6.28 -10.95 11.23
N PRO A 87 6.95 -11.93 10.60
CA PRO A 87 6.46 -13.31 10.55
C PRO A 87 6.55 -14.02 11.91
N ALA A 88 7.08 -13.38 12.95
CA ALA A 88 7.20 -13.98 14.27
C ALA A 88 5.83 -14.07 14.96
N ALA A 89 5.13 -15.16 14.69
CA ALA A 89 4.01 -15.61 15.51
C ALA A 89 4.52 -15.86 16.93
N THR A 90 3.94 -15.17 17.92
CA THR A 90 4.04 -15.61 19.31
C THR A 90 3.00 -16.69 19.51
N VAL A 91 3.38 -17.81 20.13
CA VAL A 91 2.59 -19.05 20.32
C VAL A 91 1.16 -18.83 20.85
N SER A 92 0.86 -17.67 21.44
CA SER A 92 -0.47 -17.34 22.00
C SER A 92 -1.44 -16.59 21.08
N GLN A 93 -1.03 -16.04 19.92
CA GLN A 93 -1.94 -15.32 19.02
C GLN A 93 -1.58 -15.49 17.55
N PRO A 94 -2.56 -15.69 16.65
CA PRO A 94 -2.31 -15.73 15.22
C PRO A 94 -1.69 -14.41 14.76
N SER A 95 -0.67 -14.51 13.93
CA SER A 95 -0.02 -13.39 13.26
C SER A 95 -1.05 -12.57 12.46
N PHE A 96 -0.71 -11.31 12.17
CA PHE A 96 -1.57 -10.45 11.36
C PHE A 96 -1.93 -11.10 10.00
N LEU A 97 -1.01 -11.86 9.40
CA LEU A 97 -1.28 -12.61 8.17
C LEU A 97 -2.32 -13.71 8.36
N GLU A 98 -2.17 -14.53 9.41
CA GLU A 98 -3.13 -15.60 9.69
C GLU A 98 -4.54 -15.05 9.94
N GLN A 99 -4.63 -13.92 10.66
CA GLN A 99 -5.90 -13.23 10.86
C GLN A 99 -6.50 -12.75 9.53
N LEU A 100 -5.68 -12.24 8.59
CA LEU A 100 -6.15 -11.85 7.26
C LEU A 100 -6.57 -13.05 6.40
N LEU A 101 -5.84 -14.17 6.46
CA LEU A 101 -6.18 -15.39 5.72
C LEU A 101 -7.48 -16.03 6.22
N GLN A 102 -7.86 -15.77 7.47
CA GLN A 102 -9.12 -16.20 8.06
C GLN A 102 -10.29 -15.27 7.75
N GLU A 103 -10.05 -14.06 7.23
CA GLU A 103 -11.14 -13.19 6.79
C GLU A 103 -11.82 -13.81 5.56
N GLU A 104 -13.16 -13.86 5.58
CA GLU A 104 -13.96 -14.22 4.40
C GLU A 104 -13.80 -13.13 3.32
N ALA A 105 -12.79 -13.32 2.48
CA ALA A 105 -12.67 -12.62 1.21
C ALA A 105 -13.77 -13.16 0.29
N ARG A 106 -14.57 -12.27 -0.32
CA ARG A 106 -15.39 -12.68 -1.47
C ARG A 106 -14.44 -13.26 -2.53
N PRO A 107 -14.84 -14.28 -3.31
CA PRO A 107 -13.96 -14.90 -4.28
C PRO A 107 -13.69 -13.92 -5.43
N ARG A 108 -12.64 -13.12 -5.28
CA ARG A 108 -11.84 -12.55 -6.37
C ARG A 108 -10.40 -12.60 -5.88
N ILE A 109 -9.72 -13.66 -6.31
CA ILE A 109 -8.28 -13.93 -6.27
C ILE A 109 -7.52 -13.10 -5.23
N VAL A 110 -7.34 -13.65 -4.03
CA VAL A 110 -6.34 -13.15 -3.09
C VAL A 110 -5.01 -13.76 -3.49
N GLU A 111 -4.19 -13.03 -4.24
CA GLU A 111 -2.80 -13.42 -4.50
C GLU A 111 -1.91 -12.78 -3.43
N VAL A 112 -1.42 -13.59 -2.50
CA VAL A 112 -0.43 -13.14 -1.52
C VAL A 112 0.95 -13.23 -2.15
N VAL A 113 1.44 -12.13 -2.70
CA VAL A 113 2.79 -12.05 -3.27
C VAL A 113 3.76 -11.56 -2.19
N SER A 114 4.61 -12.45 -1.70
CA SER A 114 5.75 -12.07 -0.85
C SER A 114 6.98 -11.83 -1.71
N VAL A 115 7.41 -10.57 -1.86
CA VAL A 115 8.66 -10.23 -2.53
C VAL A 115 9.77 -10.05 -1.49
N THR A 116 10.75 -10.95 -1.49
CA THR A 116 11.99 -10.77 -0.74
C THR A 116 13.01 -9.99 -1.57
N ARG A 117 13.67 -8.99 -0.98
CA ARG A 117 14.70 -8.20 -1.66
C ARG A 117 15.96 -9.05 -1.82
N THR A 118 16.13 -9.72 -2.97
CA THR A 118 17.43 -10.26 -3.40
C THR A 118 18.12 -9.24 -4.30
N GLY A 119 19.22 -8.64 -3.83
CA GLY A 119 20.24 -7.99 -4.67
C GLY A 119 19.95 -6.58 -5.20
N PHE A 120 19.72 -5.59 -4.33
CA PHE A 120 19.80 -4.16 -4.70
C PHE A 120 20.32 -3.35 -3.51
N MET A 121 21.55 -3.59 -3.07
CA MET A 121 22.28 -2.71 -2.15
C MET A 121 23.78 -2.87 -2.42
N ASP A 122 24.26 -2.30 -3.51
CA ASP A 122 25.68 -2.02 -3.76
C ASP A 122 25.75 -0.89 -4.79
N GLU A 123 25.37 0.35 -4.45
CA GLU A 123 25.86 1.57 -5.16
C GLU A 123 25.43 2.94 -4.57
N GLU A 124 25.04 3.05 -3.30
CA GLU A 124 24.71 4.37 -2.70
C GLU A 124 25.59 4.72 -1.49
N ALA A 125 26.90 4.48 -1.64
CA ALA A 125 27.92 4.88 -0.67
C ALA A 125 29.19 5.49 -1.32
N ALA A 126 29.03 6.24 -2.42
CA ALA A 126 30.15 6.97 -3.02
C ALA A 126 29.70 8.18 -3.86
N ASP A 127 28.99 9.15 -3.29
CA ASP A 127 29.17 10.54 -3.75
C ASP A 127 28.91 11.54 -2.62
N SER A 128 29.91 11.66 -1.74
CA SER A 128 30.05 12.79 -0.82
C SER A 128 31.05 13.78 -1.41
N SER A 129 30.72 14.42 -2.53
CA SER A 129 31.48 15.56 -3.02
C SER A 129 30.64 16.54 -3.84
N PHE A 130 29.68 17.20 -3.18
CA PHE A 130 29.26 18.53 -3.60
C PHE A 130 29.04 19.41 -2.36
N SER A 131 29.93 20.39 -2.21
CA SER A 131 29.76 21.60 -1.40
C SER A 131 29.83 22.80 -2.35
N PRO A 132 29.17 23.92 -2.01
CA PRO A 132 28.56 24.85 -2.97
C PRO A 132 29.52 25.65 -3.84
#